data_AF-A0A8B7E4A3-F1
#
_entry.id   AF-A0A8B7E4A3-F1
#
_cell.length_a   1.000
_cell.length_b   1.000
_cell.length_c   1.000
_cell.angle_alpha   90.00
_cell.angle_beta   90.00
_cell.angle_gamma   90.00
#
_symmetry.space_group_name_H-M   'P 1'
#
loop_
_entity.id
_entity.type
_entity.pdbx_description
1 polymer ?
#
loop_
_entity_poly.entity_id
_entity_poly.type
_entity_poly.pdbx_seq_one_letter_code
_entity_poly.pdbx_strand_id
1 'polypeptide(L)'
;MEEIKPIFQELSNPEMLRKCLHGMTQNCNESFNGFIWQRCPKATFTARKILEIAVYSAILNYNDGFTSLRYIFKMLGFTGGIYFEKGAFKKDKKRLSSMSRKSTDMNKKRRKHLRSIKKGYLDIEKENEDVNFYASGSF
;
A
#
# COMPACT_ATOMS: atom_id res chain seq x y z
N MET A 1 -19.00 14.17 -24.40
CA MET A 1 -18.02 13.15 -24.90
C MET A 1 -16.70 13.82 -25.26
N GLU A 2 -16.77 15.06 -25.79
CA GLU A 2 -15.66 15.99 -25.97
C GLU A 2 -14.81 16.19 -24.70
N GLU A 3 -15.42 16.18 -23.51
CA GLU A 3 -14.73 16.44 -22.23
C GLU A 3 -13.89 15.24 -21.75
N ILE A 4 -14.33 14.02 -22.08
CA ILE A 4 -13.63 12.77 -21.69
C ILE A 4 -12.55 12.40 -22.71
N LYS A 5 -12.73 12.79 -23.98
CA LYS A 5 -11.80 12.50 -25.07
C LYS A 5 -10.34 12.89 -24.78
N PRO A 6 -10.00 14.09 -24.26
CA PRO A 6 -8.61 14.43 -23.95
C PRO A 6 -8.03 13.53 -22.84
N ILE A 7 -8.83 13.23 -21.80
CA ILE A 7 -8.43 12.34 -20.70
C ILE A 7 -8.17 10.94 -21.23
N PHE A 8 -9.06 10.42 -22.08
CA PHE A 8 -8.91 9.10 -22.67
C PHE A 8 -7.68 9.01 -23.57
N GLN A 9 -7.41 10.04 -24.38
CA GLN A 9 -6.21 10.09 -25.22
C GLN A 9 -4.92 10.15 -24.40
N GLU A 10 -4.91 10.93 -23.32
CA GLU A 10 -3.77 11.02 -22.40
C GLU A 10 -3.51 9.68 -21.69
N LEU A 11 -4.56 9.02 -21.19
CA LEU A 11 -4.46 7.70 -20.55
C LEU A 11 -4.09 6.59 -21.53
N SER A 12 -4.43 6.76 -22.82
CA SER A 12 -4.10 5.82 -23.89
C SER A 12 -2.70 6.07 -24.50
N ASN A 13 -1.98 7.10 -24.05
CA ASN A 13 -0.63 7.39 -24.52
C ASN A 13 0.29 6.19 -24.21
N PRO A 14 1.01 5.62 -25.19
CA PRO A 14 1.93 4.49 -24.97
C PRO A 14 2.96 4.72 -23.86
N GLU A 15 3.43 5.96 -23.68
CA GLU A 15 4.38 6.30 -22.62
C GLU A 15 3.73 6.24 -21.22
N MET A 16 2.45 6.63 -21.10
CA MET A 16 1.64 6.44 -19.89
C MET A 16 1.39 4.96 -19.62
N LEU A 17 0.96 4.22 -20.64
CA LEU A 17 0.68 2.78 -20.53
C LEU A 17 1.92 1.98 -20.15
N ARG A 18 3.11 2.35 -20.64
CA ARG A 18 4.37 1.69 -20.28
C ARG A 18 4.71 1.85 -18.80
N LYS A 19 4.31 2.95 -18.15
CA LYS A 19 4.47 3.12 -16.70
C LYS A 19 3.58 2.15 -15.90
N CYS A 20 2.43 1.77 -16.46
CA CYS A 20 1.50 0.79 -15.87
C CYS A 20 2.03 -0.66 -15.96
N LEU A 21 2.81 -1.00 -16.99
CA LEU A 21 3.38 -2.35 -17.20
C LEU A 21 4.35 -2.77 -16.08
N HIS A 22 5.09 -1.83 -15.50
CA HIS A 22 6.11 -2.13 -14.48
C HIS A 22 5.55 -2.66 -13.16
N GLY A 23 4.21 -2.64 -12.98
CA GLY A 23 3.58 -3.12 -11.76
C GLY A 23 4.11 -2.43 -10.51
N MET A 24 4.47 -1.15 -10.63
CA MET A 24 4.92 -0.30 -9.53
C MET A 24 3.91 -0.41 -8.38
N THR A 25 4.41 -0.30 -7.15
CA THR A 25 3.55 -0.35 -5.97
C THR A 25 2.49 0.73 -6.05
N GLN A 26 1.23 0.29 -6.14
CA GLN A 26 0.03 1.06 -5.84
C GLN A 26 0.33 1.92 -4.62
N ASN A 27 0.46 3.22 -4.87
CA ASN A 27 0.53 4.32 -3.92
C ASN A 27 1.19 3.99 -2.56
N CYS A 28 2.41 4.46 -2.32
CA CYS A 28 3.09 4.34 -1.02
C CYS A 28 2.25 4.85 0.16
N ASN A 29 1.28 5.74 -0.07
CA ASN A 29 0.38 6.26 0.96
C ASN A 29 -0.73 5.27 1.34
N GLU A 30 -0.95 4.18 0.60
CA GLU A 30 -1.93 3.15 0.97
C GLU A 30 -1.61 2.49 2.31
N SER A 31 -0.32 2.32 2.63
CA SER A 31 0.09 1.77 3.93
C SER A 31 -0.33 2.67 5.09
N PHE A 32 -0.18 3.98 4.94
CA PHE A 32 -0.58 4.98 5.92
C PHE A 32 -2.10 5.14 6.00
N ASN A 33 -2.77 5.20 4.85
CA ASN A 33 -4.23 5.25 4.79
C ASN A 33 -4.85 4.06 5.51
N GLY A 34 -4.28 2.85 5.36
CA GLY A 34 -4.70 1.68 6.13
C GLY A 34 -4.64 1.86 7.65
N PHE A 35 -3.65 2.60 8.17
CA PHE A 35 -3.55 2.91 9.60
C PHE A 35 -4.65 3.86 10.09
N ILE A 36 -5.05 4.83 9.25
CA ILE A 36 -6.19 5.70 9.55
C ILE A 36 -7.47 4.87 9.57
N TRP A 37 -7.72 4.07 8.53
CA TRP A 37 -8.98 3.31 8.40
C TRP A 37 -9.13 2.19 9.43
N GLN A 38 -8.03 1.66 9.98
CA GLN A 38 -8.06 0.74 11.13
C GLN A 38 -8.57 1.41 12.42
N ARG A 39 -8.40 2.72 12.56
CA ARG A 39 -8.85 3.49 13.74
C ARG A 39 -10.21 4.12 13.53
N CYS A 40 -10.43 4.67 12.33
CA CYS A 40 -11.67 5.32 11.92
C CYS A 40 -12.11 4.71 10.58
N PRO A 41 -12.91 3.64 10.58
CA PRO A 41 -13.31 2.98 9.34
C PRO A 41 -14.08 3.94 8.42
N LYS A 42 -13.83 3.83 7.10
CA LYS A 42 -14.50 4.68 6.10
C LYS A 42 -16.02 4.53 6.06
N ALA A 43 -16.50 3.33 6.40
CA ALA A 43 -17.92 2.99 6.33
C ALA A 43 -18.72 3.61 7.47
N THR A 44 -18.06 4.19 8.47
CA THR A 44 -18.71 4.78 9.65
C THR A 44 -18.63 6.29 9.59
N PHE A 45 -19.77 6.95 9.76
CA PHE A 45 -19.80 8.39 9.98
C PHE A 45 -19.19 8.70 11.34
N THR A 46 -18.25 9.63 11.39
CA THR A 46 -17.59 10.07 12.63
C THR A 46 -17.52 11.58 12.67
N ALA A 47 -17.58 12.13 13.89
CA ALA A 47 -17.40 13.57 14.08
C ALA A 47 -15.96 13.98 13.69
N ARG A 48 -15.81 15.21 13.15
CA ARG A 48 -14.52 15.75 12.72
C ARG A 48 -13.40 15.60 13.76
N LYS A 49 -13.69 15.89 15.03
CA LYS A 49 -12.73 15.76 16.14
C LYS A 49 -12.22 14.32 16.31
N ILE A 50 -13.08 13.31 16.13
CA ILE A 50 -12.70 11.90 16.23
C ILE A 50 -11.80 11.52 15.07
N LEU A 51 -12.13 11.98 13.86
CA LEU A 51 -11.30 11.77 12.67
C LEU A 51 -9.90 12.39 12.86
N GLU A 52 -9.81 13.61 13.36
CA GLU A 52 -8.54 14.29 13.64
C GLU A 52 -7.68 13.49 14.64
N ILE A 53 -8.27 13.04 15.75
CA ILE A 53 -7.57 12.19 16.74
C ILE A 53 -7.08 10.88 16.11
N ALA A 54 -7.93 10.24 15.30
CA ALA A 54 -7.57 8.99 14.61
C ALA A 54 -6.39 9.20 13.66
N VAL A 55 -6.38 10.31 12.91
CA VAL A 55 -5.29 10.68 12.00
C VAL A 55 -4.01 10.96 12.77
N TYR A 56 -4.03 11.78 13.83
CA TYR A 56 -2.84 12.06 14.63
C TYR A 56 -2.28 10.79 15.30
N SER A 57 -3.15 9.92 15.83
CA SER A 57 -2.76 8.62 16.38
C SER A 57 -2.18 7.68 15.32
N ALA A 58 -2.69 7.74 14.08
CA ALA A 58 -2.15 6.98 12.95
C ALA A 58 -0.76 7.47 12.57
N ILE A 59 -0.56 8.79 12.46
CA ILE A 59 0.73 9.42 12.14
C ILE A 59 1.79 9.01 13.17
N LEU A 60 1.47 9.20 14.46
CA LEU A 60 2.40 8.91 15.54
C LEU A 60 2.82 7.44 15.53
N ASN A 61 1.87 6.51 15.37
CA ASN A 61 2.19 5.07 15.35
C ASN A 61 2.92 4.65 14.06
N TYR A 62 2.59 5.25 12.92
CA TYR A 62 3.25 4.93 11.65
C TYR A 62 4.73 5.33 11.66
N ASN A 63 5.02 6.54 12.15
CA ASN A 63 6.38 7.09 12.16
C ASN A 63 7.21 6.56 13.34
N ASP A 64 6.69 6.68 14.56
CA ASP A 64 7.46 6.43 15.79
C ASP A 64 7.22 5.03 16.37
N GLY A 65 6.25 4.29 15.83
CA GLY A 65 5.86 2.97 16.33
C GLY A 65 4.78 3.01 17.41
N PHE A 66 4.38 1.85 17.91
CA PHE A 66 3.26 1.72 18.84
C PHE A 66 3.58 2.29 20.23
N THR A 67 4.85 2.25 20.65
CA THR A 67 5.32 2.80 21.94
C THR A 67 5.06 4.30 22.09
N SER A 68 5.05 5.06 21.00
CA SER A 68 4.77 6.50 21.00
C SER A 68 3.35 6.85 21.48
N LEU A 69 2.39 5.93 21.38
CA LEU A 69 1.02 6.15 21.88
C LEU A 69 0.97 6.43 23.39
N ARG A 70 2.03 6.10 24.14
CA ARG A 70 2.17 6.47 25.55
C ARG A 70 2.05 7.99 25.77
N TYR A 71 2.50 8.80 24.81
CA TYR A 71 2.42 10.25 24.90
C TYR A 71 0.97 10.73 24.83
N ILE A 72 0.16 10.11 23.96
CA ILE A 72 -1.28 10.39 23.87
C ILE A 72 -1.98 9.97 25.17
N PHE A 73 -1.68 8.78 25.68
CA PHE A 73 -2.25 8.33 26.95
C PHE A 73 -1.90 9.24 28.11
N LYS A 74 -0.64 9.68 28.21
CA LYS A 74 -0.21 10.65 29.23
C LYS A 74 -0.98 11.97 29.12
N MET A 75 -1.18 12.49 27.90
CA MET A 75 -1.98 13.70 27.66
C MET A 75 -3.45 13.55 28.06
N LEU A 76 -4.00 12.33 27.94
CA LEU A 76 -5.35 11.99 28.37
C LEU A 76 -5.46 11.68 29.88
N GLY A 77 -4.36 11.79 30.63
CA GLY A 77 -4.34 11.50 32.07
C GLY A 77 -4.14 10.02 32.42
N PHE A 78 -3.85 9.17 31.44
CA PHE A 78 -3.56 7.75 31.65
C PHE A 78 -2.05 7.51 31.72
N THR A 79 -1.59 6.88 32.79
CA THR A 79 -0.23 6.33 32.85
C THR A 79 -0.25 4.90 32.31
N GLY A 80 0.54 4.65 31.26
CA GLY A 80 0.69 3.31 30.72
C GLY A 80 1.26 2.36 31.77
N GLY A 81 0.48 1.35 32.17
CA GLY A 81 0.96 0.32 33.10
C GLY A 81 1.98 -0.63 32.45
N ILE A 82 2.58 -1.49 33.28
CA ILE A 82 3.62 -2.44 32.84
C ILE A 82 3.20 -3.33 31.64
N TYR A 83 1.91 -3.65 31.54
CA TYR A 83 1.37 -4.47 30.46
C TYR A 83 1.26 -3.72 29.14
N PHE A 84 0.95 -2.42 29.21
CA PHE A 84 0.94 -1.56 28.03
C PHE A 84 2.35 -1.46 27.44
N GLU A 85 3.35 -1.15 28.26
CA GLU A 85 4.74 -1.01 27.81
C GLU A 85 5.27 -2.31 27.20
N LYS A 86 5.06 -3.45 27.86
CA LYS A 86 5.44 -4.77 27.33
C LYS A 86 4.74 -5.08 26.00
N GLY A 87 3.44 -4.80 25.91
CA GLY A 87 2.66 -5.01 24.69
C GLY A 87 3.09 -4.12 23.53
N ALA A 88 3.34 -2.84 23.81
CA ALA A 88 3.79 -1.86 22.84
C ALA A 88 5.16 -2.23 22.28
N PHE A 89 6.12 -2.56 23.14
CA PHE A 89 7.46 -2.99 22.73
C PHE A 89 7.40 -4.26 21.87
N LYS A 90 6.58 -5.25 22.24
CA LYS A 90 6.38 -6.47 21.46
C LYS A 90 5.82 -6.18 20.06
N LYS A 91 4.87 -5.25 19.94
CA LYS A 91 4.31 -4.81 18.65
C LYS A 91 5.37 -4.14 17.79
N ASP A 92 6.17 -3.24 18.36
CA ASP A 92 7.24 -2.56 17.62
C ASP A 92 8.35 -3.52 17.18
N LYS A 93 8.76 -4.45 18.04
CA LYS A 93 9.73 -5.51 17.66
C LYS A 93 9.21 -6.35 16.49
N LYS A 94 7.93 -6.74 16.51
CA LYS A 94 7.31 -7.49 15.41
C LYS A 94 7.25 -6.67 14.12
N ARG A 95 6.94 -5.37 14.21
CA ARG A 95 6.93 -4.43 13.09
C ARG A 95 8.32 -4.32 12.45
N LEU A 96 9.36 -4.06 13.26
CA LEU A 96 10.74 -3.94 12.80
C LEU A 96 11.26 -5.25 12.19
N SER A 97 11.04 -6.39 12.84
CA SER A 97 11.41 -7.70 12.27
C SER A 97 10.72 -7.97 10.93
N SER A 98 9.42 -7.66 10.83
CA SER A 98 8.67 -7.80 9.59
C SER A 98 9.19 -6.86 8.50
N MET A 99 9.55 -5.63 8.85
CA MET A 99 10.15 -4.65 7.96
C MET A 99 11.48 -5.16 7.42
N SER A 100 12.44 -5.51 8.30
CA SER A 100 13.75 -6.02 7.91
C SER A 100 13.65 -7.26 7.02
N ARG A 101 12.73 -8.19 7.34
CA ARG A 101 12.48 -9.35 6.49
C ARG A 101 11.92 -8.97 5.13
N LYS A 102 10.94 -8.06 5.08
CA LYS A 102 10.27 -7.67 3.83
C LYS A 102 11.11 -6.75 2.95
N SER A 103 12.04 -6.00 3.52
CA SER A 103 12.92 -5.07 2.79
C SER A 103 14.08 -5.77 2.10
N THR A 104 14.36 -7.05 2.41
CA THR A 104 15.40 -7.82 1.70
C THR A 104 15.09 -7.96 0.22
N ASP A 105 16.12 -7.92 -0.61
CA ASP A 105 15.98 -8.00 -2.07
C ASP A 105 15.40 -9.34 -2.52
N MET A 106 15.75 -10.44 -1.86
CA MET A 106 15.13 -11.74 -2.11
C MET A 106 13.61 -11.69 -1.94
N ASN A 107 13.12 -11.10 -0.84
CA ASN A 107 11.68 -10.99 -0.61
C ASN A 107 11.02 -9.97 -1.56
N LYS A 108 11.70 -8.88 -1.93
CA LYS A 108 11.20 -7.93 -2.94
C LYS A 108 11.04 -8.61 -4.31
N LYS A 109 12.08 -9.30 -4.78
CA LYS A 109 12.09 -10.06 -6.05
C LYS A 109 11.00 -11.12 -6.06
N ARG A 110 10.91 -11.94 -5.00
CA ARG A 110 9.86 -12.95 -4.84
C ARG A 110 8.46 -12.35 -4.90
N ARG A 111 8.22 -11.21 -4.22
CA ARG A 111 6.93 -10.51 -4.29
C ARG A 111 6.62 -10.01 -5.70
N LYS A 112 7.60 -9.42 -6.40
CA LYS A 112 7.42 -8.95 -7.78
C LYS A 112 7.07 -10.12 -8.71
N HIS A 113 7.79 -11.23 -8.59
CA HIS A 113 7.54 -12.44 -9.36
C HIS A 113 6.14 -13.01 -9.13
N LEU A 114 5.73 -13.22 -7.87
CA LEU A 114 4.38 -13.71 -7.55
C LEU A 114 3.26 -12.77 -8.01
N ARG A 115 3.49 -11.45 -7.98
CA ARG A 115 2.55 -10.47 -8.53
C ARG A 115 2.47 -10.53 -10.05
N SER A 116 3.59 -10.78 -10.73
CA SER A 116 3.65 -10.95 -12.18
C SER A 116 2.82 -12.16 -12.62
N ILE A 117 3.01 -13.31 -11.96
CA ILE A 117 2.23 -14.53 -12.19
C ILE A 117 0.73 -14.24 -12.02
N LYS A 118 0.33 -13.64 -10.90
CA LYS A 118 -1.10 -13.36 -10.63
C LYS A 118 -1.75 -12.44 -11.66
N LYS A 119 -0.97 -11.60 -12.35
CA LYS A 119 -1.46 -10.69 -13.39
C LYS A 119 -1.40 -11.28 -14.80
N GLY A 120 -0.83 -12.49 -14.99
CA GLY A 120 -0.69 -13.12 -16.31
C GLY A 120 0.44 -12.58 -17.18
N TYR A 121 1.34 -11.73 -16.65
CA TYR A 121 2.43 -11.15 -17.47
C TYR A 121 3.46 -12.18 -17.97
N LEU A 122 3.66 -13.26 -17.21
CA LEU A 122 4.58 -14.34 -17.60
C LEU A 122 4.00 -15.22 -18.71
N ASP A 123 2.67 -15.22 -18.88
CA ASP A 123 2.01 -15.95 -19.96
C ASP A 123 2.12 -15.15 -21.27
N ILE A 124 2.04 -13.81 -21.19
CA ILE A 124 2.25 -12.91 -22.34
C ILE A 124 3.70 -12.96 -22.85
N GLU A 125 4.71 -12.99 -21.96
CA GLU A 125 6.13 -13.11 -22.40
C GLU A 125 6.42 -14.46 -23.08
N LYS A 126 5.75 -15.55 -22.68
CA LYS A 126 5.89 -16.86 -23.32
C LYS A 126 5.09 -16.99 -24.62
N GLU A 127 3.89 -16.41 -24.69
CA GLU A 127 3.12 -16.39 -25.95
C GLU A 127 3.86 -15.57 -27.01
N ASN A 128 4.53 -14.47 -26.66
CA ASN A 128 5.29 -13.69 -27.65
C ASN A 128 6.56 -14.38 -28.19
N GLU A 129 7.05 -15.47 -27.57
CA GLU A 129 8.16 -16.26 -28.12
C GLU A 129 7.70 -17.27 -29.19
N ASP A 130 6.40 -17.61 -29.25
CA ASP A 130 5.83 -18.61 -30.19
C ASP A 130 4.66 -18.10 -31.07
N VAL A 131 4.28 -16.83 -30.99
CA VAL A 131 3.20 -16.28 -31.82
C VAL A 131 3.75 -15.82 -33.18
N ASN A 132 3.61 -16.71 -34.16
CA ASN A 132 3.57 -16.36 -35.57
C ASN A 132 2.52 -15.23 -35.75
N PHE A 133 2.97 -14.05 -36.16
CA PHE A 133 2.13 -12.86 -36.29
C PHE A 133 0.87 -13.15 -37.13
N TYR A 134 -0.30 -12.95 -36.52
CA TYR A 134 -1.58 -12.97 -37.23
C TYR A 134 -1.57 -11.86 -38.28
N ALA A 135 -1.54 -12.22 -39.57
CA ALA A 135 -1.64 -11.27 -40.67
C ALA A 135 -3.10 -10.78 -40.79
N SER A 136 -3.34 -9.50 -40.53
CA SER A 136 -4.63 -8.87 -40.87
C SER A 136 -4.76 -8.75 -42.38
N GLY A 137 -5.75 -9.42 -42.97
CA GLY A 137 -6.08 -9.33 -44.41
C GLY A 137 -6.09 -10.65 -45.19
N SER A 138 -5.93 -11.80 -44.54
CA SER A 138 -5.97 -13.11 -45.21
C SER A 138 -7.41 -13.62 -45.37
N PHE A 139 -8.14 -13.05 -46.34
CA PHE A 139 -9.22 -13.68 -47.09
C PHE A 139 -9.11 -13.25 -48.55
#